data_AF-A0A2V7JC42-F1
#
_entry.id   AF-A0A2V7JC42-F1
#
_cell.length_a   1.000
_cell.length_b   1.000
_cell.length_c   1.000
_cell.angle_alpha   90.00
_cell.angle_beta   90.00
_cell.angle_gamma   90.00
#
_symmetry.space_group_name_H-M   'P 1'
#
loop_
_entity.id
_entity.type
_entity.pdbx_description
1 polymer ?
#
loop_
_entity_poly.entity_id
_entity_poly.type
_entity_poly.pdbx_seq_one_letter_code
_entity_poly.pdbx_strand_id
1 'polypeptide(L)'
;MPSKPVRLSKSRYLSGLQCHKQLWWRVHEPDAPELALTPGQENLFAQGKEVGERARGQVPGGELIDLPFYEYDNKVAATREALNRGLPAIYEAWFLAEDTYAGVDILARDPGGGGRGHVVIEVKASNSRKPEHLPDA
;
A
#
# COMPACT_ATOMS: atom_id res chain seq x y z
N MET A 1 1.94 -22.26 20.11
CA MET A 1 2.96 -21.73 19.19
C MET A 1 3.13 -20.26 19.51
N PRO A 2 4.35 -19.71 19.63
CA PRO A 2 4.49 -18.25 19.76
C PRO A 2 3.86 -17.62 18.51
N SER A 3 2.89 -16.71 18.71
CA SER A 3 2.33 -15.92 17.63
C SER A 3 3.46 -15.16 16.94
N LYS A 4 3.51 -15.17 15.59
CA LYS A 4 4.46 -14.32 14.85
C LYS A 4 4.36 -12.88 15.39
N PRO A 5 5.48 -12.20 15.63
CA PRO A 5 5.46 -10.83 16.12
C PRO A 5 4.68 -9.94 15.13
N VAL A 6 3.81 -9.09 15.69
CA VAL A 6 3.02 -8.16 14.89
C VAL A 6 3.95 -7.06 14.38
N ARG A 7 4.25 -7.08 13.08
CA ARG A 7 5.03 -6.04 12.40
C ARG A 7 4.20 -4.80 12.11
N LEU A 8 4.86 -3.64 12.04
CA LEU A 8 4.21 -2.42 11.55
C LEU A 8 3.99 -2.50 10.04
N SER A 9 2.90 -1.89 9.60
CA SER A 9 2.62 -1.60 8.19
C SER A 9 2.29 -0.12 8.05
N LYS A 10 2.40 0.43 6.84
CA LYS A 10 1.92 1.79 6.53
C LYS A 10 0.52 2.06 7.10
N SER A 11 -0.44 1.15 6.87
CA SER A 11 -1.81 1.28 7.38
C SER A 11 -1.92 1.25 8.91
N ARG A 12 -1.12 0.43 9.60
CA ARG A 12 -1.06 0.40 11.08
C ARG A 12 -0.44 1.67 11.63
N TYR A 13 0.63 2.16 11.02
CA TYR A 13 1.27 3.43 11.38
C TYR A 13 0.28 4.59 11.29
N LEU A 14 -0.42 4.73 10.15
CA LEU A 14 -1.43 5.78 9.96
C LEU A 14 -2.59 5.67 10.95
N SER A 15 -3.08 4.44 11.22
CA SER A 15 -4.11 4.23 12.24
C SER A 15 -3.63 4.67 13.63
N GLY A 16 -2.36 4.41 13.96
CA GLY A 16 -1.74 4.84 15.21
C GLY A 16 -1.65 6.36 15.33
N LEU A 17 -1.22 7.04 14.25
CA LEU A 17 -1.17 8.50 14.20
C LEU A 17 -2.56 9.14 14.41
N GLN A 18 -3.61 8.50 13.88
CA GLN A 18 -4.97 8.98 14.03
C GLN A 18 -5.53 8.70 15.44
N CYS A 19 -5.38 7.47 15.94
CA CYS A 19 -5.91 7.04 17.22
C CYS A 19 -5.23 5.74 17.70
N HIS A 20 -4.50 5.80 18.82
CA HIS A 20 -3.87 4.62 19.43
C HIS A 20 -4.88 3.50 19.76
N LYS A 21 -6.11 3.83 20.15
CA LYS A 21 -7.16 2.83 20.43
C LYS A 21 -7.57 2.08 19.15
N GLN A 22 -7.63 2.78 18.02
CA GLN A 22 -7.90 2.16 16.72
C GLN A 22 -6.78 1.21 16.31
N LEU A 23 -5.51 1.61 16.48
CA LEU A 23 -4.38 0.71 16.25
C LEU A 23 -4.48 -0.54 17.13
N TRP A 24 -4.80 -0.38 18.41
CA TRP A 24 -4.96 -1.50 19.33
C TRP A 24 -6.02 -2.49 18.86
N TRP A 25 -7.23 -2.02 18.51
CA TRP A 25 -8.27 -2.89 17.94
C TRP A 25 -7.80 -3.61 16.68
N ARG A 26 -7.19 -2.90 15.72
CA ARG A 26 -6.70 -3.52 14.47
C ARG A 26 -5.66 -4.61 14.68
N VAL A 27 -4.94 -4.60 15.80
CA VAL A 27 -3.90 -5.57 16.12
C VAL A 27 -4.43 -6.72 16.98
N HIS A 28 -5.25 -6.41 17.97
CA HIS A 28 -5.64 -7.36 19.02
C HIS A 28 -7.08 -7.87 18.87
N GLU A 29 -7.96 -7.10 18.23
CA GLU A 29 -9.39 -7.40 18.04
C GLU A 29 -9.85 -6.96 16.64
N PRO A 30 -9.36 -7.59 15.56
CA PRO A 30 -9.65 -7.15 14.19
C PRO A 30 -11.15 -7.24 13.83
N ASP A 31 -11.93 -8.03 14.55
CA ASP A 31 -13.37 -8.20 14.40
C ASP A 31 -14.20 -7.27 15.31
N ALA A 32 -13.56 -6.31 15.99
CA ALA A 32 -14.26 -5.35 16.85
C ALA A 32 -15.32 -4.56 16.06
N PRO A 33 -16.54 -4.38 16.60
CA PRO A 33 -17.63 -3.70 15.89
C PRO A 33 -17.30 -2.24 15.56
N GLU A 34 -16.40 -1.59 16.31
CA GLU A 34 -15.91 -0.24 16.03
C GLU A 34 -15.05 -0.15 14.75
N LEU A 35 -14.55 -1.27 14.24
CA LEU A 35 -13.83 -1.36 12.97
C LEU A 35 -14.76 -1.67 11.78
N ALA A 36 -16.03 -2.02 12.03
CA ALA A 36 -16.99 -2.30 10.98
C ALA A 36 -17.19 -1.07 10.09
N LEU A 37 -17.13 -1.28 8.77
CA LEU A 37 -17.34 -0.21 7.81
C LEU A 37 -18.82 0.10 7.66
N THR A 38 -19.13 1.38 7.60
CA THR A 38 -20.44 1.84 7.13
C THR A 38 -20.54 1.65 5.60
N PRO A 39 -21.74 1.53 5.03
CA PRO A 39 -21.91 1.44 3.57
C PRO A 39 -21.27 2.61 2.81
N GLY A 40 -21.25 3.81 3.41
CA GLY A 40 -20.56 4.98 2.86
C GLY A 40 -19.04 4.79 2.79
N GLN A 41 -18.43 4.21 3.82
CA GLN A 41 -16.98 3.90 3.83
C GLN A 41 -16.64 2.79 2.83
N GLU A 42 -17.47 1.76 2.73
CA GLU A 42 -17.28 0.69 1.72
C GLU A 42 -17.30 1.26 0.30
N ASN A 43 -18.25 2.15 -0.01
CA ASN A 43 -18.31 2.83 -1.31
C ASN A 43 -17.08 3.69 -1.59
N LEU A 44 -16.58 4.42 -0.58
CA LEU A 44 -15.35 5.22 -0.72
C LEU A 44 -14.13 4.34 -1.01
N PHE A 45 -14.01 3.19 -0.34
CA PHE A 45 -12.93 2.24 -0.60
C PHE A 45 -13.05 1.57 -1.97
N ALA A 46 -14.26 1.20 -2.39
CA ALA A 46 -14.50 0.67 -3.73
C ALA A 46 -14.12 1.69 -4.82
N GLN A 47 -14.51 2.96 -4.65
CA GLN A 47 -14.11 4.04 -5.55
C GLN A 47 -12.58 4.23 -5.55
N GLY A 48 -11.94 4.19 -4.38
CA GLY A 48 -10.50 4.27 -4.24
C GLY A 48 -9.78 3.17 -5.03
N LYS A 49 -10.27 1.92 -4.92
CA LYS A 49 -9.76 0.78 -5.68
C LYS A 49 -9.91 0.98 -7.19
N GLU A 50 -11.08 1.42 -7.64
CA GLU A 50 -11.33 1.67 -9.07
C GLU A 50 -10.39 2.76 -9.64
N VAL A 51 -10.16 3.84 -8.88
CA VAL A 51 -9.20 4.90 -9.25
C VAL A 51 -7.78 4.34 -9.32
N GLY A 52 -7.37 3.52 -8.35
CA GLY A 52 -6.07 2.83 -8.34
C GLY A 52 -5.88 1.94 -9.57
N GLU A 53 -6.88 1.13 -9.91
CA GLU A 53 -6.88 0.29 -11.11
C GLU A 53 -6.73 1.11 -12.40
N ARG A 54 -7.48 2.21 -12.51
CA ARG A 54 -7.40 3.13 -13.67
C ARG A 54 -6.05 3.85 -13.77
N ALA A 55 -5.44 4.19 -12.64
CA ALA A 55 -4.15 4.88 -12.61
C ALA A 55 -3.02 4.05 -13.24
N ARG A 56 -3.08 2.71 -13.15
CA ARG A 56 -2.13 1.81 -13.83
C ARG A 56 -2.10 2.04 -15.34
N GLY A 57 -3.23 2.40 -15.95
CA GLY A 57 -3.31 2.74 -17.37
C GLY A 57 -2.52 4.00 -17.77
N GLN A 58 -2.17 4.87 -16.81
CA GLN A 58 -1.33 6.04 -17.06
C GLN A 58 0.17 5.72 -17.00
N VAL A 59 0.54 4.54 -16.49
CA VAL A 59 1.93 4.07 -16.38
C VAL A 59 2.02 2.66 -16.99
N PRO A 60 1.93 2.54 -18.33
CA PRO A 60 1.73 1.25 -18.99
C PRO A 60 2.98 0.34 -18.93
N GLY A 61 2.76 -0.95 -19.14
CA GLY A 61 3.82 -1.95 -19.25
C GLY A 61 4.33 -2.49 -17.90
N GLY A 62 3.68 -2.14 -16.79
CA GLY A 62 3.97 -2.71 -15.48
C GLY A 62 3.25 -4.02 -15.18
N GLU A 63 3.63 -4.64 -14.07
CA GLU A 63 3.04 -5.87 -13.52
C GLU A 63 2.44 -5.60 -12.14
N LEU A 64 1.27 -6.19 -11.86
CA LEU A 64 0.62 -6.11 -10.56
C LEU A 64 1.11 -7.22 -9.63
N ILE A 65 1.48 -6.85 -8.40
CA ILE A 65 1.71 -7.81 -7.32
C ILE A 65 0.36 -8.28 -6.75
N ASP A 66 -0.29 -9.21 -7.45
CA ASP A 66 -1.62 -9.73 -7.12
C ASP A 66 -1.54 -10.93 -6.16
N LEU A 67 -1.36 -10.63 -4.88
CA LEU A 67 -1.33 -11.63 -3.80
C LEU A 67 -2.29 -11.24 -2.67
N PRO A 68 -2.79 -12.21 -1.88
CA PRO A 68 -3.67 -11.93 -0.75
C PRO A 68 -3.06 -10.91 0.21
N PHE A 69 -3.90 -10.02 0.77
CA PHE A 69 -3.45 -8.89 1.60
C PHE A 69 -2.53 -9.28 2.77
N TYR A 70 -2.69 -10.48 3.34
CA TYR A 70 -1.93 -10.96 4.50
C TYR A 70 -0.56 -11.57 4.13
N GLU A 71 -0.26 -11.80 2.86
CA GLU A 71 0.98 -12.46 2.42
C GLU A 71 2.14 -11.47 2.22
N TYR A 72 2.40 -10.62 3.22
CA TYR A 72 3.39 -9.53 3.11
C TYR A 72 4.78 -10.01 2.66
N ASP A 73 5.30 -11.10 3.22
CA ASP A 73 6.61 -11.65 2.84
C ASP A 73 6.62 -12.09 1.36
N ASN A 74 5.55 -12.71 0.87
CA ASN A 74 5.43 -13.14 -0.53
C ASN A 74 5.33 -11.94 -1.47
N LYS A 75 4.61 -10.89 -1.07
CA LYS A 75 4.54 -9.62 -1.83
C LYS A 75 5.90 -8.95 -1.97
N VAL A 76 6.70 -8.95 -0.90
CA VAL A 76 8.07 -8.43 -0.94
C VAL A 76 8.96 -9.28 -1.87
N ALA A 77 8.83 -10.60 -1.82
CA ALA A 77 9.55 -11.50 -2.71
C ALA A 77 9.18 -11.26 -4.18
N ALA A 78 7.88 -11.20 -4.50
CA ALA A 78 7.38 -10.93 -5.85
C ALA A 78 7.83 -9.55 -6.37
N THR A 79 7.82 -8.54 -5.50
CA THR A 79 8.34 -7.19 -5.84
C THR A 79 9.83 -7.24 -6.18
N ARG A 80 10.63 -8.00 -5.42
CA ARG A 80 12.06 -8.19 -5.71
C ARG A 80 12.30 -8.89 -7.05
N GLU A 81 11.51 -9.90 -7.37
CA GLU A 81 11.61 -10.59 -8.66
C GLU A 81 11.25 -9.67 -9.83
N ALA A 82 10.17 -8.89 -9.70
CA ALA A 82 9.76 -7.89 -10.68
C ALA A 82 10.84 -6.82 -10.91
N LEU A 83 11.49 -6.35 -9.83
CA LEU A 83 12.65 -5.44 -9.92
C LEU A 83 13.82 -6.07 -10.70
N ASN A 84 14.13 -7.35 -10.44
CA ASN A 84 15.21 -8.06 -11.11
C ASN A 84 14.94 -8.29 -12.61
N ARG A 85 13.67 -8.47 -13.00
CA ARG A 85 13.26 -8.53 -14.43
C ARG A 85 13.35 -7.18 -15.13
N GLY A 86 13.49 -6.11 -14.37
CA GLY A 86 13.68 -4.76 -14.89
C GLY A 86 12.43 -4.15 -15.51
N LEU A 87 11.25 -4.49 -14.98
CA LEU A 87 9.98 -4.00 -15.49
C LEU A 87 9.91 -2.45 -15.53
N PRO A 88 9.20 -1.85 -16.50
CA PRO A 88 8.95 -0.40 -16.55
C PRO A 88 8.22 0.13 -15.32
N ALA A 89 7.28 -0.66 -14.77
CA ALA A 89 6.55 -0.34 -13.58
C ALA A 89 6.17 -1.61 -12.79
N ILE A 90 5.92 -1.44 -11.50
CA ILE A 90 5.40 -2.46 -10.61
C ILE A 90 4.22 -1.83 -9.86
N TYR A 91 3.02 -2.38 -10.02
CA TYR A 91 1.83 -1.90 -9.34
C TYR A 91 1.66 -2.64 -8.02
N GLU A 92 1.27 -1.90 -6.99
CA GLU A 92 1.15 -2.37 -5.62
C GLU A 92 2.44 -3.05 -5.15
N ALA A 93 3.58 -2.40 -5.35
CA ALA A 93 4.89 -2.92 -4.94
C ALA A 93 5.03 -2.90 -3.40
N TRP A 94 5.70 -3.92 -2.84
CA TRP A 94 5.88 -4.08 -1.39
C TRP A 94 7.34 -4.16 -0.99
N PHE A 95 7.66 -3.47 0.10
CA PHE A 95 8.98 -3.41 0.70
C PHE A 95 8.92 -3.80 2.18
N LEU A 96 10.01 -4.38 2.66
CA LEU A 96 10.30 -4.59 4.06
C LEU A 96 11.61 -3.87 4.37
N ALA A 97 11.54 -2.91 5.28
CA ALA A 97 12.72 -2.23 5.83
C ALA A 97 12.71 -2.44 7.35
N GLU A 98 13.80 -2.99 7.87
CA GLU A 98 13.89 -3.48 9.24
C GLU A 98 12.73 -4.46 9.53
N ASP A 99 11.76 -4.07 10.34
CA ASP A 99 10.56 -4.85 10.67
C ASP A 99 9.25 -4.14 10.26
N THR A 100 9.30 -3.21 9.30
CA THR A 100 8.14 -2.44 8.83
C THR A 100 7.86 -2.69 7.34
N TYR A 101 6.61 -3.05 7.05
CA TYR A 101 6.12 -3.20 5.68
C TYR A 101 5.60 -1.89 5.10
N ALA A 102 5.99 -1.59 3.86
CA ALA A 102 5.46 -0.48 3.08
C ALA A 102 4.98 -1.00 1.72
N GLY A 103 3.71 -0.78 1.41
CA GLY A 103 3.16 -0.94 0.07
C GLY A 103 3.06 0.44 -0.60
N VAL A 104 3.36 0.52 -1.90
CA VAL A 104 3.19 1.73 -2.71
C VAL A 104 2.30 1.42 -3.92
N ASP A 105 1.50 2.38 -4.36
CA ASP A 105 0.53 2.14 -5.44
C ASP A 105 1.21 1.82 -6.77
N ILE A 106 2.21 2.60 -7.17
CA ILE A 106 2.98 2.37 -8.40
C ILE A 106 4.45 2.71 -8.16
N LEU A 107 5.34 1.76 -8.45
CA LEU A 107 6.79 1.97 -8.55
C LEU A 107 7.18 1.98 -10.03
N ALA A 108 7.48 3.14 -10.59
CA ALA A 108 7.84 3.30 -12.00
C ALA A 108 9.35 3.51 -12.15
N ARG A 109 9.95 3.07 -13.26
CA ARG A 109 11.31 3.48 -13.61
C ARG A 109 11.33 4.97 -13.95
N ASP A 110 12.37 5.66 -13.50
CA ASP A 110 12.57 7.08 -13.80
C ASP A 110 13.05 7.25 -15.26
N PRO A 111 12.23 7.83 -16.15
CA PRO A 111 12.63 8.08 -17.53
C PRO A 111 13.61 9.27 -17.65
N GLY A 112 13.61 10.20 -16.68
CA GLY A 112 14.41 11.43 -16.70
C GLY A 112 15.81 11.26 -16.07
N GLY A 113 15.97 10.31 -15.14
CA GLY A 113 17.23 10.03 -14.43
C GLY A 113 18.23 9.12 -15.16
N GLY A 114 18.14 9.03 -16.50
CA GLY A 114 18.99 8.14 -17.30
C GLY A 114 18.73 6.65 -17.06
N GLY A 115 17.51 6.28 -16.63
CA GLY A 115 17.08 4.89 -16.45
C GLY A 115 17.64 4.17 -15.23
N ARG A 116 18.33 4.88 -14.33
CA ARG A 116 18.99 4.30 -13.14
C ARG A 116 18.19 4.41 -11.84
N GLY A 117 17.04 5.09 -11.85
CA GLY A 117 16.22 5.34 -10.67
C GLY A 117 14.80 4.80 -10.80
N HIS A 118 14.05 4.87 -9.69
CA HIS A 118 12.62 4.61 -9.64
C HIS A 118 11.91 5.82 -9.03
N VAL A 119 10.67 6.07 -9.46
CA VAL A 119 9.74 7.04 -8.91
C VAL A 119 8.60 6.28 -8.25
N VAL A 120 8.27 6.68 -7.02
CA VAL A 120 7.08 6.20 -6.32
C VAL A 120 5.93 7.16 -6.64
N ILE A 121 4.81 6.61 -7.08
CA ILE A 121 3.59 7.35 -7.38
C ILE A 121 2.49 6.82 -6.47
N GLU A 122 2.02 7.68 -5.56
CA GLU A 122 0.89 7.42 -4.67
C GLU A 122 -0.39 7.99 -5.30
N VAL A 123 -1.41 7.15 -5.43
CA VAL A 123 -2.68 7.45 -6.10
C VAL A 123 -3.73 7.79 -5.05
N LYS A 124 -4.40 8.94 -5.19
CA LYS A 124 -5.47 9.38 -4.29
C LYS A 124 -6.76 9.65 -5.06
N ALA A 125 -7.84 9.01 -4.64
CA ALA A 125 -9.20 9.32 -5.09
C ALA A 125 -9.75 10.57 -4.37
N SER A 126 -9.10 11.72 -4.56
CA SER A 126 -9.50 12.99 -3.96
C SER A 126 -9.23 14.16 -4.91
N ASN A 127 -10.12 15.15 -4.89
CA ASN A 127 -9.99 16.36 -5.71
C ASN A 127 -9.06 17.41 -5.07
N SER A 128 -8.52 17.15 -3.88
CA SER A 128 -7.60 18.04 -3.19
C SER A 128 -6.58 17.28 -2.34
N ARG A 129 -5.40 17.90 -2.14
CA ARG A 129 -4.44 17.43 -1.13
C ARG A 129 -4.94 17.83 0.25
N LYS A 130 -5.00 16.86 1.17
CA LYS A 130 -5.35 17.09 2.57
C LYS A 130 -4.11 16.90 3.45
N PRO A 131 -3.98 17.62 4.59
CA PRO A 131 -2.86 17.44 5.51
C PRO A 131 -2.71 15.99 5.99
N GLU A 132 -3.82 15.27 6.16
CA GLU A 132 -3.82 13.86 6.57
C GLU A 132 -3.14 12.93 5.55
N HIS A 133 -2.99 13.36 4.29
CA HIS A 133 -2.32 12.57 3.24
C HIS A 133 -0.80 12.68 3.30
N LEU A 134 -0.23 13.64 4.04
CA LEU A 134 1.22 13.87 4.06
C LEU A 134 2.01 12.71 4.69
N PRO A 135 1.57 12.09 5.81
CA PRO A 135 2.28 10.94 6.37
C PRO A 135 2.14 9.67 5.51
N ASP A 136 1.25 9.69 4.51
CA ASP A 136 0.94 8.59 3.59
C ASP A 136 1.58 8.82 2.21
N ALA A 137 2.25 9.95 1.98
CA ALA A 137 2.86 10.33 0.71
C ALA A 137 4.37 10.07 0.67
#